data_AF-A0A662T678-F1
#
_entry.id   AF-A0A662T678-F1
#
_cell.length_a   1.000
_cell.length_b   1.000
_cell.length_c   1.000
_cell.angle_alpha   90.00
_cell.angle_beta   90.00
_cell.angle_gamma   90.00
#
_symmetry.space_group_name_H-M   'P 1'
#
loop_
_entity.id
_entity.type
_entity.pdbx_description
1 polymer ?
#
loop_
_entity_poly.entity_id
_entity_poly.type
_entity_poly.pdbx_seq_one_letter_code
_entity_poly.pdbx_strand_id
1 'polypeptide(L)'
;MAKISFEGLKDVYYAGEDVEGAIILTEVKGLEARSIVIELYYQIIVISSGQRRYGYTKRVDIYKEEIDRDVKFTTDSTRYEFKIHIPEDAPPSIAYEISRRVDWVLRVKLDIPFHRDIVKDIILKVYNSVKPTQSIIENITVENQYARLVIDKNIFEHNETVTGKFIIFNMPSRTKKIRICLYTRLEIKVEEAILTDILASEYEITCIEYDSHKLSINREYTFKLDKNAIWSATYINPDIRTIVYVILKFDIKYAPDIILKAPITIYHEKRRISIKKVSVEETIAETLTEEIMKIMRDGRIRDVVDIRLELGFKYDVDEIIKACNKLVEEGKLEIIEAGELLRKYRIKDIKMVN
;
A
#
# COMPACT_ATOMS: atom_id res chain seq x y z
N MET A 1 0.06 -28.44 16.23
CA MET A 1 -0.71 -27.25 16.68
C MET A 1 -1.56 -26.82 15.51
N ALA A 2 -2.87 -26.68 15.70
CA ALA A 2 -3.79 -26.39 14.60
C ALA A 2 -3.36 -25.14 13.80
N LYS A 3 -3.45 -25.23 12.48
CA LYS A 3 -3.04 -24.19 11.53
C LYS A 3 -4.18 -23.85 10.58
N ILE A 4 -4.28 -22.58 10.23
CA ILE A 4 -5.20 -22.05 9.23
C ILE A 4 -4.37 -21.59 8.03
N SER A 5 -4.71 -22.06 6.84
CA SER A 5 -4.19 -21.52 5.58
C SER A 5 -5.33 -21.20 4.61
N PHE A 6 -5.03 -20.39 3.60
CA PHE A 6 -5.96 -20.03 2.55
C PHE A 6 -5.46 -20.55 1.21
N GLU A 7 -6.38 -21.02 0.38
CA GLU A 7 -6.13 -21.48 -0.98
C GLU A 7 -7.03 -20.74 -1.97
N GLY A 8 -6.57 -20.58 -3.22
CA GLY A 8 -7.37 -20.03 -4.32
C GLY A 8 -7.46 -18.51 -4.38
N LEU A 9 -6.80 -17.78 -3.47
CA LEU A 9 -6.80 -16.32 -3.47
C LEU A 9 -5.98 -15.73 -4.64
N LYS A 10 -6.47 -14.61 -5.19
CA LYS A 10 -5.76 -13.77 -6.16
C LYS A 10 -4.80 -12.79 -5.47
N ASP A 11 -3.78 -12.35 -6.19
CA ASP A 11 -2.83 -11.32 -5.73
C ASP A 11 -3.48 -9.94 -5.59
N VAL A 12 -4.51 -9.67 -6.41
CA VAL A 12 -5.20 -8.39 -6.54
C VAL A 12 -6.68 -8.65 -6.82
N TYR A 13 -7.52 -7.87 -6.15
CA TYR A 13 -8.97 -7.81 -6.35
C TYR A 13 -9.38 -6.40 -6.77
N TYR A 14 -10.55 -6.29 -7.40
CA TYR A 14 -11.17 -5.01 -7.69
C TYR A 14 -12.46 -4.81 -6.88
N ALA A 15 -12.82 -3.55 -6.63
CA ALA A 15 -14.14 -3.21 -6.12
C ALA A 15 -15.25 -3.81 -7.02
N GLY A 16 -16.30 -4.37 -6.42
CA GLY A 16 -17.36 -5.12 -7.11
C GLY A 16 -16.98 -6.54 -7.55
N GLU A 17 -15.82 -7.07 -7.13
CA GLU A 17 -15.40 -8.44 -7.42
C GLU A 17 -15.67 -9.38 -6.24
N ASP A 18 -15.79 -10.67 -6.51
CA ASP A 18 -15.88 -11.71 -5.49
C ASP A 18 -14.48 -12.20 -5.08
N VAL A 19 -14.24 -12.25 -3.77
CA VAL A 19 -13.12 -12.98 -3.15
C VAL A 19 -13.56 -14.42 -2.97
N GLU A 20 -13.03 -15.30 -3.80
CA GLU A 20 -13.29 -16.74 -3.77
C GLU A 20 -12.04 -17.48 -3.30
N GLY A 21 -12.25 -18.51 -2.47
CA GLY A 21 -11.15 -19.31 -1.97
C GLY A 21 -11.62 -20.42 -1.05
N ALA A 22 -10.65 -21.06 -0.40
CA ALA A 22 -10.91 -22.05 0.62
C ALA A 22 -10.03 -21.83 1.84
N ILE A 23 -10.60 -22.07 3.02
CA ILE A 23 -9.90 -22.16 4.29
C ILE A 23 -9.50 -23.62 4.48
N ILE A 24 -8.22 -23.87 4.68
CA ILE A 24 -7.71 -25.19 5.02
C ILE A 24 -7.27 -25.17 6.48
N LEU A 25 -7.89 -26.03 7.27
CA LEU A 25 -7.50 -26.28 8.64
C LEU A 25 -6.68 -27.56 8.68
N THR A 26 -5.48 -27.50 9.25
CA THR A 26 -4.59 -28.66 9.37
C THR A 26 -4.16 -28.86 10.81
N GLU A 27 -3.80 -30.10 11.17
CA GLU A 27 -3.44 -30.50 12.54
C GLU A 27 -4.58 -30.23 13.54
N VAL A 28 -5.84 -30.39 13.10
CA VAL A 28 -7.06 -30.09 13.89
C VAL A 28 -7.73 -31.32 14.49
N LYS A 29 -7.28 -32.54 14.21
CA LYS A 29 -7.96 -33.75 14.72
C LYS A 29 -8.09 -33.75 16.24
N GLY A 30 -9.30 -33.98 16.71
CA GLY A 30 -9.65 -33.97 18.13
C GLY A 30 -9.81 -32.59 18.74
N LEU A 31 -9.58 -31.51 17.98
CA LEU A 31 -9.88 -30.15 18.41
C LEU A 31 -11.41 -29.93 18.40
N GLU A 32 -11.89 -29.17 19.38
CA GLU A 32 -13.26 -28.68 19.45
C GLU A 32 -13.24 -27.16 19.28
N ALA A 33 -14.12 -26.63 18.43
CA ALA A 33 -14.27 -25.20 18.19
C ALA A 33 -15.73 -24.79 18.35
N ARG A 34 -15.99 -23.70 19.10
CA ARG A 34 -17.35 -23.16 19.29
C ARG A 34 -17.90 -22.55 18.01
N SER A 35 -17.03 -21.90 17.24
CA SER A 35 -17.41 -21.27 15.98
C SER A 35 -16.19 -21.09 15.08
N ILE A 36 -16.40 -21.21 13.78
CA ILE A 36 -15.46 -20.80 12.74
C ILE A 36 -16.04 -19.57 12.07
N VAL A 37 -15.38 -18.42 12.20
CA VAL A 37 -15.87 -17.15 11.67
C VAL A 37 -14.92 -16.63 10.61
N ILE A 38 -15.45 -16.25 9.45
CA ILE A 38 -14.74 -15.52 8.41
C ILE A 38 -15.21 -14.07 8.41
N GLU A 39 -14.27 -13.14 8.34
CA GLU A 39 -14.52 -11.71 8.30
C GLU A 39 -13.73 -11.08 7.15
N LEU A 40 -14.37 -10.18 6.40
CA LEU A 40 -13.70 -9.27 5.47
C LEU A 40 -13.94 -7.86 5.97
N TYR A 41 -12.88 -7.10 6.16
CA TYR A 41 -12.98 -5.70 6.58
C TYR A 41 -11.82 -4.90 5.99
N TYR A 42 -11.95 -3.58 5.98
CA TYR A 42 -10.81 -2.71 5.78
C TYR A 42 -10.53 -1.86 7.03
N GLN A 43 -9.27 -1.52 7.22
CA GLN A 43 -8.81 -0.66 8.31
C GLN A 43 -8.12 0.58 7.74
N ILE A 44 -8.57 1.74 8.19
CA ILE A 44 -7.90 3.02 7.94
C ILE A 44 -6.97 3.25 9.12
N ILE A 45 -5.67 3.32 8.86
CA ILE A 45 -4.64 3.54 9.87
C ILE A 45 -3.97 4.88 9.59
N VAL A 46 -3.99 5.75 10.59
CA VAL A 46 -3.24 7.01 10.59
C VAL A 46 -2.39 7.10 11.86
N ILE A 47 -1.08 7.20 11.69
CA ILE A 47 -0.10 7.36 12.77
C ILE A 47 0.50 8.76 12.63
N SER A 48 0.15 9.67 13.55
CA SER A 48 0.75 11.00 13.57
C SER A 48 2.11 10.97 14.25
N SER A 49 3.13 11.50 13.58
CA SER A 49 4.45 11.72 14.16
C SER A 49 4.52 13.11 14.83
N GLY A 50 4.70 13.12 16.15
CA GLY A 50 4.80 14.33 16.98
C GLY A 50 5.08 13.99 18.44
N GLN A 51 5.16 15.01 19.33
CA GLN A 51 5.42 14.82 20.77
C GLN A 51 4.39 13.93 21.47
N ARG A 52 3.20 13.75 20.88
CA ARG A 52 2.24 12.72 21.26
C ARG A 52 1.95 11.87 20.02
N ARG A 53 2.35 10.59 20.07
CA ARG A 53 1.96 9.61 19.05
C ARG A 53 0.46 9.33 19.22
N TYR A 54 -0.36 9.89 18.35
CA TYR A 54 -1.76 9.51 18.21
C TYR A 54 -1.88 8.54 17.04
N GLY A 55 -2.37 7.34 17.32
CA GLY A 55 -2.75 6.35 16.31
C GLY A 55 -4.27 6.36 16.18
N TYR A 56 -4.78 6.75 15.02
CA TYR A 56 -6.17 6.60 14.65
C TYR A 56 -6.31 5.33 13.82
N THR A 57 -7.19 4.43 14.26
CA THR A 57 -7.57 3.25 13.49
C THR A 57 -9.08 3.17 13.41
N LYS A 58 -9.63 3.20 12.19
CA LYS A 58 -11.05 2.94 11.93
C LYS A 58 -11.18 1.63 11.18
N ARG A 59 -11.87 0.66 11.79
CA ARG A 59 -12.26 -0.61 11.14
C ARG A 59 -13.64 -0.44 10.53
N VAL A 60 -13.80 -0.89 9.29
CA VAL A 60 -15.09 -0.97 8.60
C VAL A 60 -15.31 -2.39 8.15
N ASP A 61 -16.28 -3.05 8.78
CA ASP A 61 -16.66 -4.42 8.46
C ASP A 61 -17.46 -4.47 7.16
N ILE A 62 -17.03 -5.33 6.24
CA ILE A 62 -17.67 -5.55 4.94
C ILE A 62 -18.48 -6.85 4.98
N TYR A 63 -17.90 -7.88 5.57
CA TYR A 63 -18.50 -9.20 5.64
C TYR A 63 -18.17 -9.87 6.96
N LYS A 64 -19.12 -10.64 7.48
CA LYS A 64 -18.93 -11.52 8.63
C LYS A 64 -19.90 -12.68 8.55
N GLU A 65 -19.37 -13.89 8.60
CA GLU A 65 -20.17 -15.11 8.58
C GLU A 65 -19.57 -16.14 9.55
N GLU A 66 -20.45 -16.81 10.29
CA GLU A 66 -20.12 -18.03 11.02
C GLU A 66 -20.31 -19.22 10.06
N ILE A 67 -19.18 -19.78 9.62
CA ILE A 67 -19.13 -20.88 8.65
C ILE A 67 -19.63 -22.18 9.28
N ASP A 68 -19.28 -22.39 10.55
CA ASP A 68 -19.59 -23.61 11.27
C ASP A 68 -19.59 -23.36 12.77
N ARG A 69 -20.35 -24.18 13.51
CA ARG A 69 -20.61 -23.98 14.93
C ARG A 69 -20.54 -25.31 15.69
N ASP A 70 -19.99 -25.25 16.90
CA ASP A 70 -19.85 -26.38 17.81
C ASP A 70 -19.20 -27.60 17.13
N VAL A 71 -18.11 -27.34 16.39
CA VAL A 71 -17.41 -28.30 15.54
C VAL A 71 -16.47 -29.16 16.37
N LYS A 72 -16.53 -30.47 16.13
CA LYS A 72 -15.52 -31.42 16.60
C LYS A 72 -14.81 -32.05 15.40
N PHE A 73 -13.54 -31.71 15.22
CA PHE A 73 -12.77 -32.17 14.08
C PHE A 73 -12.39 -33.64 14.24
N THR A 74 -12.89 -34.49 13.34
CA THR A 74 -12.60 -35.94 13.33
C THR A 74 -11.41 -36.30 12.43
N THR A 75 -11.07 -35.41 11.51
CA THR A 75 -9.95 -35.54 10.56
C THR A 75 -8.84 -34.54 10.87
N ASP A 76 -7.61 -34.85 10.44
CA ASP A 76 -6.46 -33.95 10.60
C ASP A 76 -6.52 -32.73 9.68
N SER A 77 -7.31 -32.80 8.61
CA SER A 77 -7.51 -31.71 7.67
C SER A 77 -8.99 -31.52 7.36
N THR A 78 -9.45 -30.27 7.32
CA THR A 78 -10.81 -29.88 6.95
C THR A 78 -10.76 -28.65 6.04
N ARG A 79 -11.64 -28.61 5.03
CA ARG A 79 -11.67 -27.55 4.01
C ARG A 79 -13.04 -26.90 3.96
N TYR A 80 -13.06 -25.56 4.00
CA TYR A 80 -14.27 -24.74 3.87
C TYR A 80 -14.14 -23.79 2.69
N GLU A 81 -15.05 -23.89 1.71
CA GLU A 81 -15.10 -22.95 0.59
C GLU A 81 -15.86 -21.69 0.97
N PHE A 82 -15.45 -20.54 0.42
CA PHE A 82 -16.15 -19.28 0.63
C PHE A 82 -16.13 -18.43 -0.64
N LYS A 83 -17.12 -17.53 -0.70
CA LYS A 83 -17.26 -16.52 -1.75
C LYS A 83 -17.83 -15.25 -1.12
N ILE A 84 -17.04 -14.18 -1.10
CA ILE A 84 -17.38 -12.91 -0.44
C ILE A 84 -17.34 -11.79 -1.45
N HIS A 85 -18.43 -11.03 -1.58
CA HIS A 85 -18.51 -9.91 -2.52
C HIS A 85 -17.89 -8.63 -1.94
N ILE A 86 -16.98 -7.98 -2.68
CA ILE A 86 -16.46 -6.64 -2.35
C ILE A 86 -17.43 -5.60 -2.91
N PRO A 87 -17.93 -4.63 -2.12
CA PRO A 87 -18.78 -3.56 -2.61
C PRO A 87 -18.17 -2.78 -3.78
N GLU A 88 -19.01 -2.25 -4.67
CA GLU A 88 -18.55 -1.48 -5.85
C GLU A 88 -17.88 -0.14 -5.48
N ASP A 89 -18.29 0.46 -4.35
CA ASP A 89 -17.79 1.73 -3.83
C ASP A 89 -16.63 1.57 -2.84
N ALA A 90 -16.13 0.33 -2.69
CA ALA A 90 -15.07 -0.02 -1.76
C ALA A 90 -13.77 0.79 -2.01
N PRO A 91 -13.11 1.30 -0.96
CA PRO A 91 -11.86 2.04 -1.12
C PRO A 91 -10.73 1.14 -1.62
N PRO A 92 -9.79 1.66 -2.43
CA PRO A 92 -8.59 0.91 -2.76
C PRO A 92 -7.71 0.71 -1.52
N SER A 93 -6.87 -0.31 -1.54
CA SER A 93 -5.73 -0.42 -0.65
C SER A 93 -4.77 0.76 -0.89
N ILE A 94 -4.33 1.40 0.18
CA ILE A 94 -3.44 2.57 0.14
C ILE A 94 -2.26 2.28 1.05
N ALA A 95 -1.03 2.41 0.53
CA ALA A 95 0.19 2.19 1.30
C ALA A 95 1.32 3.10 0.82
N TYR A 96 1.06 4.41 0.77
CA TYR A 96 2.09 5.40 0.42
C TYR A 96 3.15 5.51 1.52
N GLU A 97 2.73 5.45 2.78
CA GLU A 97 3.59 5.47 3.96
C GLU A 97 3.02 4.56 5.05
N ILE A 98 3.88 4.13 5.98
CA ILE A 98 3.47 3.34 7.17
C ILE A 98 2.46 4.12 8.03
N SER A 99 2.56 5.45 8.03
CA SER A 99 1.75 6.36 8.83
C SER A 99 0.36 6.62 8.27
N ARG A 100 0.07 6.29 7.01
CA ARG A 100 -1.25 6.53 6.38
C ARG A 100 -1.55 5.42 5.39
N ARG A 101 -2.35 4.45 5.82
CA ARG A 101 -2.66 3.27 5.01
C ARG A 101 -4.12 2.83 5.14
N VAL A 102 -4.59 2.16 4.10
CA VAL A 102 -5.87 1.47 4.05
C VAL A 102 -5.57 0.02 3.71
N ASP A 103 -5.74 -0.87 4.69
CA ASP A 103 -5.52 -2.30 4.49
C ASP A 103 -6.84 -3.04 4.42
N TRP A 104 -6.96 -3.93 3.44
CA TRP A 104 -8.02 -4.91 3.38
C TRP A 104 -7.55 -6.18 4.06
N VAL A 105 -8.35 -6.71 4.98
CA VAL A 105 -8.00 -7.88 5.77
C VAL A 105 -9.09 -8.93 5.64
N LEU A 106 -8.68 -10.11 5.16
CA LEU A 106 -9.46 -11.34 5.28
C LEU A 106 -9.00 -12.07 6.53
N ARG A 107 -9.92 -12.25 7.48
CA ARG A 107 -9.64 -12.88 8.76
C ARG A 107 -10.45 -14.15 8.91
N VAL A 108 -9.81 -15.21 9.37
CA VAL A 108 -10.49 -16.41 9.86
C VAL A 108 -10.16 -16.60 11.33
N LYS A 109 -11.19 -16.86 12.12
CA LYS A 109 -11.11 -17.05 13.56
C LYS A 109 -11.75 -18.39 13.94
N LEU A 110 -10.98 -19.24 14.61
CA LEU A 110 -11.47 -20.43 15.31
C LEU A 110 -11.59 -20.10 16.79
N ASP A 111 -12.83 -20.06 17.29
CA ASP A 111 -13.09 -19.92 18.73
C ASP A 111 -12.89 -21.28 19.42
N ILE A 112 -11.92 -21.37 20.32
CA ILE A 112 -11.59 -22.61 21.02
C ILE A 112 -12.06 -22.51 22.49
N PRO A 113 -12.87 -23.47 22.98
CA PRO A 113 -13.24 -23.52 24.39
C PRO A 113 -12.00 -23.53 25.30
N PHE A 114 -12.00 -22.64 26.31
CA PHE A 114 -10.97 -22.58 27.36
C PHE A 114 -9.53 -22.33 26.88
N HIS A 115 -9.35 -21.94 25.61
CA HIS A 115 -8.05 -21.61 25.03
C HIS A 115 -8.11 -20.27 24.28
N ARG A 116 -6.94 -19.80 23.82
CA ARG A 116 -6.89 -18.64 22.91
C ARG A 116 -7.43 -19.06 21.55
N ASP A 117 -8.23 -18.20 20.96
CA ASP A 117 -8.71 -18.36 19.60
C ASP A 117 -7.54 -18.41 18.62
N ILE A 118 -7.63 -19.29 17.62
CA ILE A 118 -6.67 -19.32 16.53
C ILE A 118 -7.17 -18.36 15.47
N VAL A 119 -6.36 -17.36 15.13
CA VAL A 119 -6.70 -16.32 14.17
C VAL A 119 -5.65 -16.32 13.06
N LYS A 120 -6.11 -16.21 11.81
CA LYS A 120 -5.24 -15.97 10.67
C LYS A 120 -5.79 -14.80 9.86
N ASP A 121 -4.92 -13.81 9.67
CA ASP A 121 -5.19 -12.64 8.85
C ASP A 121 -4.38 -12.73 7.55
N ILE A 122 -5.01 -12.34 6.44
CA ILE A 122 -4.35 -12.09 5.16
C ILE A 122 -4.69 -10.67 4.70
N ILE A 123 -3.66 -9.92 4.32
CA ILE A 123 -3.84 -8.61 3.71
C ILE A 123 -4.12 -8.79 2.21
N LEU A 124 -5.28 -8.33 1.76
CA LEU A 124 -5.65 -8.29 0.35
C LEU A 124 -5.25 -6.95 -0.28
N LYS A 125 -4.89 -6.99 -1.56
CA LYS A 125 -4.75 -5.79 -2.39
C LYS A 125 -6.03 -5.57 -3.16
N VAL A 126 -6.77 -4.53 -2.83
CA VAL A 126 -8.00 -4.15 -3.52
C VAL A 126 -7.73 -2.86 -4.30
N TYR A 127 -8.08 -2.81 -5.57
CA TYR A 127 -8.07 -1.57 -6.34
C TYR A 127 -9.50 -1.14 -6.65
N ASN A 128 -9.73 0.17 -6.66
CA ASN A 128 -10.96 0.67 -7.22
C ASN A 128 -10.86 0.61 -8.75
N SER A 129 -11.74 -0.17 -9.38
CA SER A 129 -11.90 -0.18 -10.83
C SER A 129 -13.27 0.38 -11.18
N VAL A 130 -13.30 1.69 -11.34
CA VAL A 130 -14.43 2.36 -11.96
C VAL A 130 -13.85 3.10 -13.15
N LYS A 131 -14.05 2.55 -14.35
CA LYS A 131 -13.89 3.35 -15.57
C LYS A 131 -14.80 4.57 -15.38
N PRO A 132 -14.27 5.80 -15.40
CA PRO A 132 -15.09 6.97 -15.16
C PRO A 132 -16.24 6.99 -16.17
N THR A 133 -17.47 7.16 -15.70
CA THR A 133 -18.63 7.43 -16.55
C THR A 133 -18.56 8.82 -17.20
N GLN A 134 -17.65 9.65 -16.70
CA GLN A 134 -17.36 10.97 -17.23
C GLN A 134 -16.73 10.87 -18.62
N SER A 135 -17.14 11.77 -19.52
CA SER A 135 -16.54 11.90 -20.85
C SER A 135 -15.08 12.34 -20.75
N ILE A 136 -14.25 11.82 -21.66
CA ILE A 136 -12.87 12.27 -21.81
C ILE A 136 -12.91 13.73 -22.29
N ILE A 137 -12.33 14.62 -21.49
CA ILE A 137 -12.12 16.02 -21.83
C ILE A 137 -10.70 16.13 -22.36
N GLU A 138 -10.57 16.52 -23.62
CA GLU A 138 -9.29 16.78 -24.24
C GLU A 138 -8.77 18.19 -23.88
N ASN A 139 -7.45 18.35 -23.84
CA ASN A 139 -6.77 19.63 -23.66
C ASN A 139 -7.18 20.40 -22.39
N ILE A 140 -7.09 19.75 -21.22
CA ILE A 140 -7.30 20.45 -19.95
C ILE A 140 -6.27 21.56 -19.84
N THR A 141 -6.74 22.79 -19.73
CA THR A 141 -5.88 23.96 -19.65
C THR A 141 -5.99 24.60 -18.27
N VAL A 142 -4.85 24.80 -17.62
CA VAL A 142 -4.73 25.62 -16.40
C VAL A 142 -3.69 26.68 -16.69
N GLU A 143 -4.02 27.94 -16.42
CA GLU A 143 -3.12 29.06 -16.69
C GLU A 143 -3.13 30.10 -15.57
N ASN A 144 -2.03 30.84 -15.48
CA ASN A 144 -1.91 32.04 -14.68
C ASN A 144 -1.04 33.06 -15.43
N GLN A 145 -0.68 34.17 -14.77
CA GLN A 145 0.13 35.23 -15.38
C GLN A 145 1.57 34.82 -15.77
N TYR A 146 2.04 33.65 -15.32
CA TYR A 146 3.41 33.17 -15.56
C TYR A 146 3.47 32.04 -16.58
N ALA A 147 2.46 31.18 -16.63
CA ALA A 147 2.48 30.00 -17.50
C ALA A 147 1.08 29.47 -17.82
N ARG A 148 1.04 28.63 -18.85
CA ARG A 148 -0.08 27.76 -19.19
C ARG A 148 0.40 26.32 -19.19
N LEU A 149 -0.37 25.45 -18.56
CA LEU A 149 -0.22 24.00 -18.58
C LEU A 149 -1.42 23.42 -19.34
N VAL A 150 -1.14 22.60 -20.34
CA VAL A 150 -2.14 21.86 -21.13
C VAL A 150 -1.87 20.37 -20.96
N ILE A 151 -2.87 19.62 -20.51
CA ILE A 151 -2.81 18.15 -20.44
C ILE A 151 -3.67 17.60 -21.57
N ASP A 152 -3.15 16.63 -22.32
CA ASP A 152 -3.82 16.12 -23.52
C ASP A 152 -5.24 15.60 -23.23
N LYS A 153 -5.45 15.01 -22.05
CA LYS A 153 -6.76 14.56 -21.56
C LYS A 153 -6.88 14.56 -20.04
N ASN A 154 -8.10 14.44 -19.52
CA ASN A 154 -8.40 14.42 -18.08
C ASN A 154 -8.41 13.04 -17.42
N ILE A 155 -8.51 11.97 -18.20
CA ILE A 155 -8.70 10.61 -17.71
C ILE A 155 -7.60 9.71 -18.30
N PHE A 156 -6.90 9.01 -17.42
CA PHE A 156 -5.82 8.10 -17.77
C PHE A 156 -6.05 6.72 -17.16
N GLU A 157 -5.77 5.68 -17.94
CA GLU A 157 -5.69 4.33 -17.37
C GLU A 157 -4.45 4.24 -16.46
N HIS A 158 -4.52 3.40 -15.44
CA HIS A 158 -3.38 3.09 -14.61
C HIS A 158 -2.22 2.55 -15.49
N ASN A 159 -1.04 3.17 -15.36
CA ASN A 159 0.17 2.97 -16.17
C ASN A 159 0.17 3.63 -17.56
N GLU A 160 -0.86 4.38 -17.92
CA GLU A 160 -0.79 5.25 -19.08
C GLU A 160 0.17 6.43 -18.81
N THR A 161 1.04 6.75 -19.78
CA THR A 161 1.92 7.91 -19.71
C THR A 161 1.09 9.20 -19.77
N VAL A 162 1.29 10.09 -18.81
CA VAL A 162 0.63 11.40 -18.82
C VAL A 162 1.43 12.35 -19.72
N THR A 163 0.79 12.80 -20.80
CA THR A 163 1.40 13.70 -21.78
C THR A 163 0.70 15.04 -21.82
N GLY A 164 1.44 16.06 -22.24
CA GLY A 164 0.92 17.39 -22.38
C GLY A 164 2.00 18.38 -22.76
N LYS A 165 1.65 19.66 -22.61
CA LYS A 165 2.50 20.78 -22.98
C LYS A 165 2.43 21.91 -21.97
N PHE A 166 3.46 22.74 -21.92
CA PHE A 166 3.41 23.98 -21.18
C PHE A 166 4.06 25.13 -21.95
N ILE A 167 3.60 26.34 -21.65
CA ILE A 167 4.11 27.60 -22.19
C ILE A 167 4.40 28.52 -21.00
N ILE A 168 5.55 29.19 -21.02
CA ILE A 168 5.92 30.17 -19.99
C ILE A 168 5.71 31.55 -20.58
N PHE A 169 4.84 32.36 -19.99
CA PHE A 169 4.59 33.76 -20.39
C PHE A 169 5.53 34.74 -19.69
N ASN A 170 5.92 34.43 -18.44
CA ASN A 170 6.82 35.27 -17.68
C ASN A 170 7.65 34.41 -16.71
N MET A 171 8.97 34.61 -16.71
CA MET A 171 9.88 33.92 -15.80
C MET A 171 10.20 34.84 -14.60
N PRO A 172 9.78 34.48 -13.37
CA PRO A 172 10.15 35.23 -12.19
C PRO A 172 11.67 35.37 -12.05
N SER A 173 12.12 36.53 -11.55
CA SER A 173 13.53 36.70 -11.19
C SER A 173 13.92 35.65 -10.14
N ARG A 174 15.07 35.00 -10.32
CA ARG A 174 15.60 33.96 -9.41
C ARG A 174 14.86 32.62 -9.43
N THR A 175 14.05 32.33 -10.46
CA THR A 175 13.65 30.95 -10.73
C THR A 175 14.92 30.11 -10.96
N LYS A 176 15.10 29.06 -10.16
CA LYS A 176 16.23 28.14 -10.29
C LYS A 176 15.94 27.08 -11.34
N LYS A 177 14.80 26.42 -11.19
CA LYS A 177 14.34 25.32 -12.02
C LYS A 177 12.84 25.33 -12.15
N ILE A 178 12.37 24.71 -13.22
CA ILE A 178 10.95 24.44 -13.43
C ILE A 178 10.76 22.93 -13.36
N ARG A 179 9.82 22.48 -12.54
CA ARG A 179 9.50 21.06 -12.39
C ARG A 179 8.11 20.83 -12.93
N ILE A 180 7.94 19.76 -13.69
CA ILE A 180 6.63 19.21 -13.98
C ILE A 180 6.52 17.83 -13.37
N CYS A 181 5.48 17.63 -12.58
CA CYS A 181 5.40 16.50 -11.69
C CYS A 181 4.00 15.93 -11.65
N LEU A 182 3.92 14.62 -11.45
CA LEU A 182 2.71 13.96 -11.03
C LEU A 182 2.72 13.88 -9.49
N TYR A 183 1.61 14.25 -8.87
CA TYR A 183 1.42 14.16 -7.42
C TYR A 183 0.10 13.48 -7.10
N THR A 184 0.10 12.69 -6.02
CA THR A 184 -1.15 12.24 -5.40
C THR A 184 -1.33 12.94 -4.06
N ARG A 185 -2.52 13.49 -3.85
CA ARG A 185 -2.98 14.00 -2.58
C ARG A 185 -3.92 12.99 -1.93
N LEU A 186 -3.53 12.49 -0.77
CA LEU A 186 -4.36 11.64 0.09
C LEU A 186 -4.99 12.52 1.17
N GLU A 187 -6.31 12.47 1.31
CA GLU A 187 -7.06 13.11 2.39
C GLU A 187 -7.82 12.02 3.15
N ILE A 188 -7.64 11.97 4.46
CA ILE A 188 -8.37 11.06 5.34
C ILE A 188 -9.14 11.90 6.36
N LYS A 189 -10.44 11.66 6.44
CA LYS A 189 -11.30 12.23 7.46
C LYS A 189 -11.12 11.42 8.75
N VAL A 190 -10.67 12.10 9.80
CA VAL A 190 -10.52 11.54 11.14
C VAL A 190 -11.66 12.08 11.99
N GLU A 191 -12.49 11.19 12.50
CA GLU A 191 -13.58 11.51 13.40
C GLU A 191 -13.27 10.95 14.79
N GLU A 192 -13.03 11.84 15.74
CA GLU A 192 -12.96 11.54 17.18
C GLU A 192 -14.18 12.14 17.89
N ALA A 193 -14.43 11.73 19.13
CA ALA A 193 -15.64 12.11 19.89
C ALA A 193 -15.89 13.63 20.02
N ILE A 194 -14.87 14.46 19.82
CA ILE A 194 -14.91 15.92 20.05
C ILE A 194 -14.40 16.70 18.83
N LEU A 195 -13.78 16.05 17.84
CA LEU A 195 -13.13 16.71 16.71
C LEU A 195 -13.27 15.89 15.42
N THR A 196 -13.64 16.59 14.34
CA THR A 196 -13.48 16.08 12.98
C THR A 196 -12.37 16.86 12.31
N ASP A 197 -11.35 16.16 11.81
CA ASP A 197 -10.23 16.77 11.08
C ASP A 197 -10.01 16.07 9.72
N ILE A 198 -9.40 16.78 8.78
CA ILE A 198 -9.01 16.24 7.47
C ILE A 198 -7.49 16.26 7.39
N LEU A 199 -6.90 15.08 7.47
CA LEU A 199 -5.46 14.91 7.34
C LEU A 199 -5.11 14.74 5.86
N ALA A 200 -4.48 15.77 5.30
CA ALA A 200 -4.01 15.77 3.91
C ALA A 200 -2.51 15.52 3.81
N SER A 201 -2.08 14.77 2.79
CA SER A 201 -0.67 14.54 2.46
C SER A 201 -0.48 14.50 0.96
N GLU A 202 0.59 15.12 0.46
CA GLU A 202 0.92 15.17 -0.96
C GLU A 202 2.18 14.33 -1.22
N TYR A 203 2.08 13.42 -2.17
CA TYR A 203 3.11 12.44 -2.52
C TYR A 203 3.57 12.68 -3.96
N GLU A 204 4.86 12.99 -4.11
CA GLU A 204 5.50 13.11 -5.41
C GLU A 204 5.63 11.72 -6.05
N ILE A 205 5.11 11.57 -7.25
CA ILE A 205 5.11 10.30 -7.97
C ILE A 205 6.28 10.23 -8.95
N THR A 206 6.37 11.22 -9.82
CA THR A 206 7.38 11.31 -10.88
C THR A 206 7.50 12.77 -11.27
N CYS A 207 8.71 13.18 -11.64
CA CYS A 207 9.00 14.57 -12.00
C CYS A 207 10.03 14.64 -13.11
N ILE A 208 9.83 15.61 -13.99
CA ILE A 208 10.84 16.09 -14.91
C ILE A 208 11.27 17.49 -14.45
N GLU A 209 12.58 17.71 -14.37
CA GLU A 209 13.15 19.00 -14.07
C GLU A 209 13.72 19.65 -15.33
N TYR A 210 13.45 20.94 -15.50
CA TYR A 210 13.97 21.77 -16.56
C TYR A 210 14.85 22.87 -15.96
N ASP A 211 16.01 23.05 -16.57
CA ASP A 211 16.90 24.18 -16.30
C ASP A 211 16.26 25.47 -16.83
N SER A 212 16.00 26.42 -15.92
CA SER A 212 15.34 27.68 -16.23
C SER A 212 16.09 28.51 -17.28
N HIS A 213 17.43 28.39 -17.34
CA HIS A 213 18.26 29.13 -18.30
C HIS A 213 18.17 28.61 -19.73
N LYS A 214 17.66 27.38 -19.92
CA LYS A 214 17.47 26.75 -21.24
C LYS A 214 16.05 26.96 -21.78
N LEU A 215 15.17 27.54 -20.98
CA LEU A 215 13.78 27.77 -21.34
C LEU A 215 13.58 29.20 -21.86
N SER A 216 12.77 29.32 -22.90
CA SER A 216 12.41 30.57 -23.55
C SER A 216 10.96 30.88 -23.27
N ILE A 217 10.68 32.17 -23.06
CA ILE A 217 9.32 32.68 -22.89
C ILE A 217 8.55 32.54 -24.22
N ASN A 218 7.24 32.31 -24.14
CA ASN A 218 6.30 32.13 -25.25
C ASN A 218 6.65 30.98 -26.20
N ARG A 219 7.45 30.01 -25.73
CA ARG A 219 7.74 28.77 -26.44
C ARG A 219 6.97 27.61 -25.80
N GLU A 220 6.47 26.73 -26.66
CA GLU A 220 5.81 25.50 -26.25
C GLU A 220 6.83 24.39 -25.96
N TYR A 221 6.64 23.73 -24.83
CA TYR A 221 7.44 22.58 -24.38
C TYR A 221 6.52 21.40 -24.12
N THR A 222 6.84 20.25 -24.70
CA THR A 222 6.13 18.99 -24.46
C THR A 222 6.75 18.24 -23.30
N PHE A 223 5.94 17.50 -22.54
CA PHE A 223 6.39 16.62 -21.48
C PHE A 223 5.73 15.25 -21.57
N LYS A 224 6.39 14.25 -20.97
CA LYS A 224 5.87 12.90 -20.80
C LYS A 224 6.22 12.43 -19.39
N LEU A 225 5.23 12.23 -18.55
CA LEU A 225 5.42 11.73 -17.19
C LEU A 225 5.18 10.23 -17.19
N ASP A 226 6.27 9.47 -17.35
CA ASP A 226 6.29 8.02 -17.23
C ASP A 226 6.37 7.60 -15.75
N LYS A 227 5.82 6.42 -15.46
CA LYS A 227 5.72 5.91 -14.10
C LYS A 227 6.97 5.19 -13.62
N ASN A 228 7.32 5.46 -12.36
CA ASN A 228 8.01 4.53 -11.46
C ASN A 228 7.12 4.24 -10.24
N ALA A 229 6.84 2.95 -9.99
CA ALA A 229 6.18 2.37 -8.81
C ALA A 229 4.69 2.72 -8.49
N ILE A 230 3.92 1.67 -8.18
CA ILE A 230 2.57 1.53 -7.59
C ILE A 230 1.86 2.84 -7.17
N TRP A 231 0.72 3.16 -7.80
CA TRP A 231 -0.13 4.33 -7.47
C TRP A 231 -1.52 3.85 -7.09
N SER A 232 -2.21 4.54 -6.19
CA SER A 232 -3.65 4.36 -6.03
C SER A 232 -4.38 5.20 -7.08
N ALA A 233 -5.40 4.61 -7.72
CA ALA A 233 -6.33 5.35 -8.56
C ALA A 233 -6.98 6.52 -7.82
N THR A 234 -7.49 7.48 -8.59
CA THR A 234 -8.36 8.52 -8.08
C THR A 234 -9.56 7.87 -7.40
N TYR A 235 -9.80 8.20 -6.15
CA TYR A 235 -10.89 7.66 -5.35
C TYR A 235 -11.46 8.77 -4.48
N ILE A 236 -12.78 8.87 -4.38
CA ILE A 236 -13.43 9.88 -3.57
C ILE A 236 -14.60 9.21 -2.86
N ASN A 237 -14.49 9.09 -1.55
CA ASN A 237 -15.63 8.84 -0.68
C ASN A 237 -15.63 9.87 0.48
N PRO A 238 -16.59 9.81 1.41
CA PRO A 238 -16.66 10.74 2.54
C PRO A 238 -15.46 10.67 3.49
N ASP A 239 -14.80 9.53 3.60
CA ASP A 239 -13.77 9.24 4.61
C ASP A 239 -12.34 9.31 4.05
N ILE A 240 -12.15 9.01 2.78
CA ILE A 240 -10.89 8.84 2.07
C ILE A 240 -11.01 9.45 0.70
N ARG A 241 -10.06 10.32 0.35
CA ARG A 241 -9.92 10.88 -0.98
C ARG A 241 -8.50 10.76 -1.47
N THR A 242 -8.34 10.26 -2.67
CA THR A 242 -7.08 10.18 -3.39
C THR A 242 -7.27 10.97 -4.67
N ILE A 243 -6.59 12.12 -4.77
CA ILE A 243 -6.71 13.05 -5.89
C ILE A 243 -5.36 13.17 -6.57
N VAL A 244 -5.32 13.06 -7.90
CA VAL A 244 -4.09 13.13 -8.68
C VAL A 244 -4.00 14.49 -9.38
N TYR A 245 -2.81 15.09 -9.35
CA TYR A 245 -2.52 16.37 -9.99
C TYR A 245 -1.28 16.27 -10.87
N VAL A 246 -1.35 16.88 -12.05
CA VAL A 246 -0.15 17.33 -12.76
C VAL A 246 0.17 18.73 -12.27
N ILE A 247 1.40 18.91 -11.80
CA ILE A 247 1.86 20.14 -11.18
C ILE A 247 3.00 20.71 -12.01
N LEU A 248 2.83 21.95 -12.50
CA LEU A 248 3.93 22.77 -13.01
C LEU A 248 4.36 23.73 -11.90
N LYS A 249 5.62 23.59 -11.47
CA LYS A 249 6.19 24.31 -10.33
C LYS A 249 7.41 25.12 -10.74
N PHE A 250 7.43 26.39 -10.39
CA PHE A 250 8.60 27.26 -10.47
C PHE A 250 9.27 27.29 -9.09
N ASP A 251 10.48 26.72 -9.00
CA ASP A 251 11.29 26.77 -7.78
C ASP A 251 11.99 28.14 -7.72
N ILE A 252 11.57 29.00 -6.79
CA ILE A 252 12.06 30.37 -6.70
C ILE A 252 12.95 30.54 -5.47
N LYS A 253 14.17 31.04 -5.70
CA LYS A 253 15.11 31.28 -4.61
C LYS A 253 14.58 32.40 -3.69
N TYR A 254 14.38 32.06 -2.41
CA TYR A 254 13.97 33.00 -1.34
C TYR A 254 12.57 33.61 -1.50
N ALA A 255 11.70 32.98 -2.29
CA ALA A 255 10.32 33.39 -2.43
C ALA A 255 9.41 32.16 -2.46
N PRO A 256 8.09 32.31 -2.24
CA PRO A 256 7.14 31.23 -2.46
C PRO A 256 7.20 30.74 -3.91
N ASP A 257 7.08 29.43 -4.07
CA ASP A 257 7.02 28.81 -5.39
C ASP A 257 5.71 29.16 -6.11
N ILE A 258 5.77 29.30 -7.44
CA ILE A 258 4.57 29.44 -8.26
C ILE A 258 4.16 28.06 -8.74
N ILE A 259 2.90 27.71 -8.53
CA ILE A 259 2.39 26.36 -8.75
C ILE A 259 1.10 26.44 -9.57
N LEU A 260 1.07 25.75 -10.71
CA LEU A 260 -0.17 25.41 -11.41
C LEU A 260 -0.49 23.95 -11.11
N LYS A 261 -1.70 23.69 -10.59
CA LYS A 261 -2.19 22.34 -10.29
C LYS A 261 -3.35 22.02 -11.21
N ALA A 262 -3.21 21.00 -12.04
CA ALA A 262 -4.26 20.52 -12.93
C ALA A 262 -4.70 19.12 -12.46
N PRO A 263 -5.94 18.95 -11.98
CA PRO A 263 -6.43 17.66 -11.52
C PRO A 263 -6.65 16.72 -12.71
N ILE A 264 -6.28 15.45 -12.52
CA ILE A 264 -6.58 14.38 -13.47
C ILE A 264 -7.19 13.19 -12.74
N THR A 265 -7.87 12.34 -13.50
CA THR A 265 -8.44 11.10 -13.02
C THR A 265 -7.59 9.94 -13.51
N ILE A 266 -7.10 9.11 -12.58
CA ILE A 266 -6.45 7.84 -12.88
C ILE A 266 -7.38 6.71 -12.43
N TYR A 267 -7.63 5.73 -13.29
CA TYR A 267 -8.47 4.56 -12.95
C TYR A 267 -7.76 3.26 -13.28
N HIS A 268 -8.07 2.17 -12.58
CA HIS A 268 -7.64 0.83 -12.99
C HIS A 268 -8.69 0.22 -13.91
N GLU A 269 -8.31 -0.30 -15.07
CA GLU A 269 -9.20 -1.14 -15.87
C GLU A 269 -9.23 -2.57 -15.30
N LYS A 270 -10.43 -3.17 -15.17
CA LYS A 270 -10.59 -4.58 -14.79
C LYS A 270 -9.99 -5.47 -15.89
N ARG A 271 -8.69 -5.77 -15.80
CA ARG A 271 -8.07 -6.80 -16.65
C ARG A 271 -8.22 -8.16 -15.95
N ARG A 272 -8.60 -9.20 -16.70
CA ARG A 272 -8.62 -10.58 -16.18
C ARG A 272 -7.19 -10.99 -15.81
N ILE A 273 -6.85 -10.99 -14.52
CA ILE A 273 -5.56 -11.47 -14.04
C ILE A 273 -5.64 -13.00 -13.93
N SER A 274 -4.65 -13.69 -14.47
CA SER A 274 -4.51 -15.14 -14.36
C SER A 274 -4.33 -15.55 -12.90
N ILE A 275 -5.13 -16.51 -12.43
CA ILE A 275 -4.97 -17.15 -11.12
C ILE A 275 -3.59 -17.82 -11.09
N LYS A 276 -2.62 -17.23 -10.40
CA LYS A 276 -1.41 -17.96 -10.02
C LYS A 276 -1.76 -18.80 -8.80
N LYS A 277 -1.55 -20.11 -8.87
CA LYS A 277 -1.45 -20.95 -7.68
C LYS A 277 -0.18 -20.52 -6.95
N VAL A 278 -0.31 -19.60 -6.00
CA VAL A 278 0.80 -19.16 -5.16
C VAL A 278 0.79 -20.03 -3.91
N SER A 279 1.82 -20.87 -3.74
CA SER A 279 2.16 -21.46 -2.44
C SER A 279 2.61 -20.32 -1.52
N VAL A 280 1.70 -19.89 -0.64
CA VAL A 280 1.84 -18.72 0.24
C VAL A 280 3.10 -18.75 1.12
N GLU A 281 3.63 -19.93 1.42
CA GLU A 281 4.82 -20.10 2.27
C GLU A 281 6.13 -19.65 1.60
N GLU A 282 6.28 -19.80 0.29
CA GLU A 282 7.54 -19.43 -0.41
C GLU A 282 7.61 -17.92 -0.66
N THR A 283 6.51 -17.29 -1.05
CA THR A 283 6.49 -15.85 -1.38
C THR A 283 6.60 -14.96 -0.14
N ILE A 284 6.00 -15.34 0.99
CA ILE A 284 6.14 -14.60 2.26
C ILE A 284 7.57 -14.71 2.78
N ALA A 285 8.20 -15.89 2.69
CA ALA A 285 9.58 -16.09 3.13
C ALA A 285 10.57 -15.28 2.27
N GLU A 286 10.35 -15.20 0.96
CA GLU A 286 11.19 -14.38 0.05
C GLU A 286 10.99 -12.88 0.27
N THR A 287 9.75 -12.40 0.41
CA THR A 287 9.50 -10.97 0.69
C THR A 287 9.98 -10.55 2.09
N LEU A 288 9.81 -11.40 3.12
CA LEU A 288 10.29 -11.12 4.48
C LEU A 288 11.82 -11.05 4.54
N THR A 289 12.52 -11.96 3.86
CA THR A 289 13.99 -11.93 3.82
C THR A 289 14.52 -10.70 3.08
N GLU A 290 13.86 -10.26 2.00
CA GLU A 290 14.18 -9.00 1.32
C GLU A 290 13.93 -7.76 2.21
N GLU A 291 12.80 -7.72 2.92
CA GLU A 291 12.47 -6.62 3.84
C GLU A 291 13.46 -6.56 5.02
N ILE A 292 13.82 -7.71 5.62
CA ILE A 292 14.87 -7.79 6.66
C ILE A 292 16.21 -7.31 6.11
N MET A 293 16.60 -7.73 4.91
CA MET A 293 17.86 -7.27 4.31
C MET A 293 17.85 -5.76 4.05
N LYS A 294 16.71 -5.18 3.65
CA LYS A 294 16.60 -3.74 3.40
C LYS A 294 16.82 -2.92 4.67
N ILE A 295 16.27 -3.37 5.79
CA ILE A 295 16.42 -2.66 7.07
C ILE A 295 17.86 -2.84 7.62
N MET A 296 18.46 -4.03 7.47
CA MET A 296 19.81 -4.34 7.97
C MET A 296 20.97 -3.69 7.18
N ARG A 297 20.68 -3.02 6.05
CA ARG A 297 21.69 -2.35 5.20
C ARG A 297 22.42 -1.19 5.86
N ASP A 298 21.89 -0.63 6.94
CA ASP A 298 22.55 0.44 7.69
C ASP A 298 23.71 -0.06 8.59
N GLY A 299 23.96 -1.37 8.61
CA GLY A 299 25.05 -2.01 9.34
C GLY A 299 24.83 -2.09 10.86
N ARG A 300 23.65 -1.67 11.36
CA ARG A 300 23.36 -1.72 12.79
C ARG A 300 23.08 -3.14 13.25
N ILE A 301 23.44 -3.40 14.51
CA ILE A 301 23.11 -4.65 15.19
C ILE A 301 21.67 -4.55 15.70
N ARG A 302 20.86 -5.58 15.44
CA ARG A 302 19.44 -5.59 15.82
C ARG A 302 19.03 -6.95 16.33
N ASP A 303 18.13 -6.96 17.31
CA ASP A 303 17.48 -8.18 17.74
C ASP A 303 16.15 -8.42 17.02
N VAL A 304 15.49 -9.55 17.32
CA VAL A 304 14.22 -9.93 16.68
C VAL A 304 13.11 -8.91 16.99
N VAL A 305 13.15 -8.29 18.17
CA VAL A 305 12.17 -7.28 18.59
C VAL A 305 12.38 -5.99 17.81
N ASP A 306 13.63 -5.55 17.65
CA ASP A 306 14.01 -4.40 16.83
C ASP A 306 13.60 -4.60 15.36
N ILE A 307 13.90 -5.77 14.80
CA ILE A 307 13.50 -6.12 13.43
C ILE A 307 11.99 -6.10 13.30
N ARG A 308 11.26 -6.67 14.25
CA ARG A 308 9.80 -6.67 14.25
C ARG A 308 9.22 -5.27 14.36
N LEU A 309 9.82 -4.40 15.17
CA LEU A 309 9.46 -2.99 15.29
C LEU A 309 9.65 -2.25 13.96
N GLU A 310 10.79 -2.45 13.29
CA GLU A 310 11.09 -1.80 12.01
C GLU A 310 10.26 -2.34 10.84
N LEU A 311 9.88 -3.61 10.89
CA LEU A 311 8.91 -4.22 9.98
C LEU A 311 7.45 -3.84 10.32
N GLY A 312 7.24 -3.00 11.33
CA GLY A 312 5.92 -2.48 11.71
C GLY A 312 4.97 -3.55 12.23
N PHE A 313 5.49 -4.58 12.91
CA PHE A 313 4.74 -5.73 13.44
C PHE A 313 3.95 -6.53 12.38
N LYS A 314 4.31 -6.39 11.10
CA LYS A 314 3.67 -7.09 9.98
C LYS A 314 3.83 -8.61 10.05
N TYR A 315 4.85 -9.09 10.74
CA TYR A 315 5.23 -10.51 10.82
C TYR A 315 5.31 -10.97 12.27
N ASP A 316 5.04 -12.26 12.47
CA ASP A 316 5.19 -12.89 13.78
C ASP A 316 6.65 -13.14 14.12
N VAL A 317 6.93 -13.21 15.42
CA VAL A 317 8.30 -13.43 15.95
C VAL A 317 8.91 -14.70 15.37
N ASP A 318 8.14 -15.78 15.27
CA ASP A 318 8.61 -17.06 14.75
C ASP A 318 8.92 -17.00 13.25
N GLU A 319 8.18 -16.19 12.48
CA GLU A 319 8.42 -15.96 11.05
C GLU A 319 9.71 -15.18 10.85
N ILE A 320 9.94 -14.14 11.67
CA ILE A 320 11.17 -13.35 11.66
C ILE A 320 12.36 -14.22 12.06
N ILE A 321 12.25 -15.04 13.11
CA ILE A 321 13.32 -15.97 13.52
C ILE A 321 13.67 -16.93 12.39
N LYS A 322 12.67 -17.54 11.73
CA LYS A 322 12.89 -18.42 10.58
C LYS A 322 13.59 -17.72 9.43
N ALA A 323 13.14 -16.50 9.08
CA ALA A 323 13.76 -15.72 8.02
C ALA A 323 15.19 -15.28 8.35
N CYS A 324 15.46 -14.86 9.58
CA CYS A 324 16.81 -14.53 10.04
C CYS A 324 17.73 -15.76 10.04
N ASN A 325 17.26 -16.92 10.49
CA ASN A 325 18.05 -18.16 10.45
C ASN A 325 18.37 -18.56 9.00
N LYS A 326 17.40 -18.47 8.08
CA LYS A 326 17.63 -18.68 6.64
C LYS A 326 18.70 -17.72 6.10
N LEU A 327 18.66 -16.43 6.45
CA LEU A 327 19.67 -15.46 6.03
C LEU A 327 21.06 -15.70 6.64
N VAL A 328 21.13 -16.30 7.84
CA VAL A 328 22.39 -16.73 8.46
C VAL A 328 22.95 -17.96 7.74
N GLU A 329 22.11 -18.94 7.41
CA GLU A 329 22.48 -20.11 6.61
C GLU A 329 22.98 -19.72 5.21
N GLU A 330 22.33 -18.74 4.58
CA GLU A 330 22.75 -18.13 3.31
C GLU A 330 24.00 -17.23 3.44
N GLY A 331 24.52 -17.03 4.67
CA GLY A 331 25.73 -16.25 4.93
C GLY A 331 25.59 -14.73 4.76
N LYS A 332 24.35 -14.21 4.67
CA LYS A 332 24.06 -12.78 4.53
C LYS A 332 24.02 -12.05 5.87
N LEU A 333 23.61 -12.74 6.93
CA LEU A 333 23.64 -12.25 8.31
C LEU A 333 24.63 -13.08 9.15
N GLU A 334 25.10 -12.49 10.24
CA GLU A 334 25.85 -13.17 11.29
C GLU A 334 25.20 -12.95 12.67
N ILE A 335 25.31 -13.96 13.54
CA ILE A 335 24.81 -13.91 14.92
C ILE A 335 25.94 -13.36 15.80
N ILE A 336 25.67 -12.25 16.48
CA ILE A 336 26.63 -11.58 17.37
C ILE A 336 26.43 -11.99 18.82
N GLU A 337 25.19 -12.21 19.22
CA GLU A 337 24.84 -12.59 20.59
C GLU A 337 23.73 -13.65 20.59
N ALA A 338 23.90 -14.69 21.39
CA ALA A 338 22.98 -15.81 21.47
C ALA A 338 21.79 -15.51 22.39
N GLY A 339 20.59 -15.89 21.95
CA GLY A 339 19.31 -15.77 22.65
C GLY A 339 18.18 -16.28 21.75
N GLU A 340 16.94 -16.39 22.23
CA GLU A 340 15.78 -16.68 21.35
C GLU A 340 15.10 -15.40 20.87
N LEU A 341 14.75 -14.50 21.79
CA LEU A 341 14.12 -13.20 21.47
C LEU A 341 15.13 -12.06 21.36
N LEU A 342 16.19 -12.10 22.17
CA LEU A 342 17.28 -11.12 22.21
C LEU A 342 18.47 -11.53 21.34
N ARG A 343 18.26 -12.47 20.40
CA ARG A 343 19.30 -12.88 19.46
C ARG A 343 19.65 -11.69 18.58
N LYS A 344 20.91 -11.26 18.60
CA LYS A 344 21.36 -10.10 17.83
C LYS A 344 22.00 -10.52 16.52
N TYR A 345 21.56 -9.89 15.45
CA TYR A 345 22.03 -10.11 14.09
C TYR A 345 22.75 -8.87 13.57
N ARG A 346 23.71 -9.08 12.67
CA ARG A 346 24.35 -8.03 11.87
C ARG A 346 24.47 -8.49 10.43
N ILE A 347 24.43 -7.55 9.48
CA ILE A 347 24.75 -7.86 8.08
C ILE A 347 26.23 -8.25 7.97
N LYS A 348 26.51 -9.35 7.27
CA LYS A 348 27.87 -9.80 7.05
C LYS A 348 28.47 -8.99 5.90
N ASP A 349 29.55 -8.25 6.15
CA ASP A 349 30.22 -7.48 5.10
C ASP A 349 30.64 -8.41 3.95
N ILE A 350 30.00 -8.22 2.80
CA ILE A 350 30.47 -8.83 1.55
C ILE A 350 31.76 -8.11 1.20
N LYS A 351 32.92 -8.68 1.58
CA LYS A 351 34.19 -8.30 0.97
C LYS A 351 34.03 -8.50 -0.54
N MET A 352 33.95 -7.40 -1.28
CA MET A 352 34.16 -7.44 -2.73
C MET A 352 35.59 -7.94 -2.93
N VAL A 353 35.71 -9.19 -3.36
CA VAL A 353 36.95 -9.70 -3.94
C VAL A 353 37.12 -8.95 -5.26
N ASN A 354 38.17 -8.14 -5.33
CA ASN A 354 38.61 -7.46 -6.56
C ASN A 354 38.92 -8.46 -7.68
#